data_AF-A0A6P5GAD0-F1
#
_entry.id   AF-A0A6P5GAD0-F1
#
_cell.length_a   1.000
_cell.length_b   1.000
_cell.length_c   1.000
_cell.angle_alpha   90.00
_cell.angle_beta   90.00
_cell.angle_gamma   90.00
#
_symmetry.space_group_name_H-M   'P 1'
#
loop_
_entity.id
_entity.type
_entity.pdbx_description
1 polymer ?
#
loop_
_entity_poly.entity_id
_entity_poly.type
_entity_poly.pdbx_seq_one_letter_code
_entity_poly.pdbx_strand_id
1 'polypeptide(L)'
;MKLSSCALLLLLALVGAAVAAAEKERANKSAAAGGLLWATGKDENDLLTAIDSDDPSAVEDDASDEFAGGFSSLDSMLQWAIGHSDPVKLKEKASDIQKLSAEELIKRQIEIKELMEKLKMPSDAELMKIAITDLNNSSISLEDRQRALHELLILVEPIDNANVSELDKLGGLVAVIRELHNTKPEIRTTSAWILGKASQNNALVQNQILAYGALPRLMKMVYSASSEEAVKALYAISALIRNNDNGQQLFYSENGNIMLQDLITNSSVDIRLQKKALFLVADLADFQIENSYDSKLPFLNDRLFLKSVVDLTSSDDLELQEKALLAIRSLLRLSSSEASDFKDFCGLEYALERMREQLDKLTTQEEHGDYARDMESLRTEVHNIFHQKFEQVPT
;
A
#
# COMPACT_ATOMS: atom_id res chain seq x y z
N MET A 1 28.43 -0.96 25.09
CA MET A 1 28.19 -1.23 23.66
C MET A 1 26.78 -1.79 23.52
N LYS A 2 25.81 -0.86 23.41
CA LYS A 2 24.35 -0.88 23.65
C LYS A 2 23.33 -0.48 22.58
N LEU A 3 23.58 -0.46 21.27
CA LEU A 3 22.58 0.00 20.27
C LEU A 3 22.74 -0.88 19.01
N SER A 4 21.76 -1.42 18.28
CA SER A 4 20.47 -0.88 17.87
C SER A 4 19.29 -1.62 18.46
N SER A 5 18.62 -0.87 19.31
CA SER A 5 17.24 -1.04 19.73
C SER A 5 16.71 0.40 19.91
N CYS A 6 17.11 1.32 19.01
CA CYS A 6 17.16 2.75 19.36
C CYS A 6 15.85 3.53 19.18
N ALA A 7 14.82 2.98 18.53
CA ALA A 7 13.50 3.59 18.52
C ALA A 7 12.62 3.10 19.70
N LEU A 8 12.85 1.86 20.18
CA LEU A 8 12.12 1.28 21.32
C LEU A 8 12.82 1.51 22.68
N LEU A 9 14.15 1.66 22.72
CA LEU A 9 14.93 1.97 23.92
C LEU A 9 14.76 3.40 24.42
N LEU A 10 14.45 4.35 23.54
CA LEU A 10 14.23 5.76 23.93
C LEU A 10 12.88 5.96 24.62
N LEU A 11 11.87 5.15 24.27
CA LEU A 11 10.55 5.13 24.90
C LEU A 11 10.57 4.51 26.32
N LEU A 12 11.31 3.42 26.52
CA LEU A 12 11.42 2.75 27.84
C LEU A 12 12.22 3.56 28.87
N ALA A 13 13.16 4.41 28.44
CA ALA A 13 13.96 5.25 29.33
C ALA A 13 13.17 6.44 29.90
N LEU A 14 12.15 6.94 29.18
CA LEU A 14 11.30 8.05 29.62
C LEU A 14 10.25 7.61 30.65
N VAL A 15 9.72 6.39 30.54
CA VAL A 15 8.75 5.85 31.52
C VAL A 15 9.42 5.51 32.86
N GLY A 16 10.68 5.04 32.84
CA GLY A 16 11.44 4.75 34.07
C GLY A 16 11.84 6.00 34.87
N ALA A 17 12.05 7.14 34.21
CA ALA A 17 12.41 8.40 34.87
C ALA A 17 11.22 9.10 35.53
N ALA A 18 9.99 8.86 35.05
CA ALA A 18 8.78 9.39 35.65
C ALA A 18 8.43 8.72 36.99
N VAL A 19 8.79 7.44 37.17
CA VAL A 19 8.52 6.70 38.42
C VAL A 19 9.49 7.07 39.55
N ALA A 20 10.72 7.50 39.23
CA ALA A 20 11.73 7.89 40.23
C ALA A 20 11.64 9.36 40.68
N ALA A 21 10.86 10.22 39.99
CA ALA A 21 10.70 11.63 40.32
C ALA A 21 9.47 11.94 41.19
N ALA A 22 8.76 10.91 41.67
CA ALA A 22 7.54 11.06 42.48
C ALA A 22 7.67 10.55 43.93
N GLU A 23 8.89 10.35 44.45
CA GLU A 23 9.13 10.22 45.89
C GLU A 23 9.40 11.59 46.55
N LYS A 24 8.38 12.45 46.52
CA LYS A 24 8.10 13.36 47.64
C LYS A 24 6.65 13.87 47.58
N GLU A 25 5.82 13.20 48.38
CA GLU A 25 4.68 13.77 49.08
C GLU A 25 3.46 14.21 48.23
N ARG A 26 2.63 13.24 47.85
CA ARG A 26 1.19 13.33 48.13
C ARG A 26 0.60 11.93 48.25
N ALA A 27 0.38 11.51 49.50
CA ALA A 27 -0.40 10.32 49.79
C ALA A 27 -1.82 10.53 49.26
N ASN A 28 -2.25 9.72 48.29
CA ASN A 28 -3.65 9.34 48.18
C ASN A 28 -3.77 7.86 47.85
N LYS A 29 -4.58 7.17 48.65
CA LYS A 29 -4.73 5.72 48.71
C LYS A 29 -5.58 5.24 47.54
N SER A 30 -5.01 4.45 46.64
CA SER A 30 -5.66 3.28 46.03
C SER A 30 -4.65 2.49 45.19
N ALA A 31 -3.75 1.78 45.87
CA ALA A 31 -3.15 0.60 45.25
C ALA A 31 -4.14 -0.55 45.42
N ALA A 32 -4.78 -0.98 44.33
CA ALA A 32 -5.35 -2.32 44.23
C ALA A 32 -5.45 -2.72 42.75
N ALA A 33 -4.56 -3.65 42.37
CA ALA A 33 -4.72 -4.66 41.33
C ALA A 33 -5.43 -4.29 40.01
N GLY A 34 -4.65 -4.03 38.96
CA GLY A 34 -5.12 -4.10 37.58
C GLY A 34 -3.92 -4.17 36.65
N GLY A 35 -3.74 -5.29 35.96
CA GLY A 35 -2.76 -5.37 34.87
C GLY A 35 -3.13 -4.38 33.77
N LEU A 36 -2.14 -3.92 33.00
CA LEU A 36 -2.36 -3.14 31.79
C LEU A 36 -3.31 -3.94 30.87
N LEU A 37 -4.59 -3.55 30.82
CA LEU A 37 -5.56 -4.11 29.89
C LEU A 37 -5.48 -3.30 28.60
N TRP A 38 -5.16 -3.98 27.51
CA TRP A 38 -5.23 -3.42 26.16
C TRP A 38 -6.70 -3.24 25.80
N ALA A 39 -7.07 -2.03 25.36
CA ALA A 39 -8.46 -1.65 25.13
C ALA A 39 -9.11 -2.55 24.09
N THR A 40 -10.13 -3.32 24.50
CA THR A 40 -11.01 -4.04 23.59
C THR A 40 -12.29 -3.24 23.41
N GLY A 41 -12.97 -3.34 22.25
CA GLY A 41 -14.25 -2.63 22.01
C GLY A 41 -15.37 -2.99 23.00
N LYS A 42 -15.15 -3.97 23.88
CA LYS A 42 -16.06 -4.34 24.97
C LYS A 42 -15.90 -3.46 26.21
N ASP A 43 -14.73 -2.87 26.44
CA ASP A 43 -14.38 -2.17 27.68
C ASP A 43 -14.91 -0.71 27.71
N GLU A 44 -15.22 -0.12 26.55
CA GLU A 44 -15.76 1.25 26.47
C GLU A 44 -17.25 1.35 26.89
N ASN A 45 -18.03 0.31 26.62
CA ASN A 45 -19.47 0.32 26.93
C ASN A 45 -19.74 0.20 28.45
N ASP A 46 -18.81 -0.41 29.20
CA ASP A 46 -18.87 -0.46 30.66
C ASP A 46 -18.44 0.87 31.32
N LEU A 47 -17.54 1.65 30.68
CA LEU A 47 -17.15 2.99 31.15
C LEU A 47 -18.27 4.02 31.02
N LEU A 48 -19.12 3.91 29.99
CA LEU A 48 -20.25 4.83 29.76
C LEU A 48 -21.37 4.69 30.80
N THR A 49 -21.47 3.54 31.48
CA THR A 49 -22.48 3.33 32.54
C THR A 49 -22.10 3.93 33.90
N ALA A 50 -20.86 4.41 34.06
CA ALA A 50 -20.35 4.98 35.31
C ALA A 50 -20.45 6.51 35.40
N ILE A 51 -20.94 7.18 34.34
CA ILE A 51 -21.06 8.64 34.26
C ILE A 51 -22.55 9.03 34.26
N ASP A 52 -23.23 8.76 35.37
CA ASP A 52 -24.52 9.37 35.69
C ASP A 52 -24.40 10.07 37.05
N SER A 53 -23.95 11.33 37.02
CA SER A 53 -24.22 12.32 38.08
C SER A 53 -24.00 13.73 37.57
N ASP A 54 -25.11 14.46 37.48
CA ASP A 54 -25.33 15.90 37.29
C ASP A 54 -24.13 16.85 37.52
N ASP A 55 -23.71 17.55 36.46
CA ASP A 55 -23.22 18.94 36.55
C ASP A 55 -23.41 19.69 35.20
N PRO A 56 -24.21 20.78 35.13
CA PRO A 56 -24.50 21.49 33.90
C PRO A 56 -23.56 22.71 33.76
N SER A 57 -22.38 22.51 33.17
CA SER A 57 -21.67 23.60 32.49
C SER A 57 -20.79 23.07 31.37
N ALA A 58 -21.33 23.12 30.16
CA ALA A 58 -20.59 22.90 28.93
C ALA A 58 -19.53 23.99 28.73
N VAL A 59 -18.33 23.58 28.35
CA VAL A 59 -17.48 24.35 27.42
C VAL A 59 -16.97 23.35 26.39
N GLU A 60 -17.31 23.61 25.14
CA GLU A 60 -16.77 22.94 23.96
C GLU A 60 -15.27 23.26 23.89
N ASP A 61 -14.42 22.23 23.83
CA ASP A 61 -13.05 22.39 23.35
C ASP A 61 -12.61 21.14 22.57
N ASP A 62 -11.86 21.45 21.53
CA ASP A 62 -11.44 20.67 20.36
C ASP A 62 -10.75 19.34 20.73
N ALA A 63 -11.43 18.21 20.51
CA ALA A 63 -10.87 16.87 20.71
C ALA A 63 -9.99 16.47 19.52
N SER A 64 -8.85 17.15 19.36
CA SER A 64 -7.70 16.51 18.73
C SER A 64 -7.09 15.56 19.77
N ASP A 65 -7.01 14.27 19.44
CA ASP A 65 -6.34 13.26 20.27
C ASP A 65 -4.89 13.67 20.53
N GLU A 66 -4.66 14.40 21.63
CA GLU A 66 -3.33 14.67 22.16
C GLU A 66 -2.76 13.35 22.70
N PHE A 67 -2.04 12.64 21.84
CA PHE A 67 -1.12 11.60 22.27
C PHE A 67 -0.20 12.17 23.35
N ALA A 68 -0.20 11.54 24.52
CA ALA A 68 0.34 12.08 25.76
C ALA A 68 1.73 12.74 25.56
N GLY A 69 1.80 14.07 25.73
CA GLY A 69 3.04 14.85 25.65
C GLY A 69 3.13 15.88 24.51
N GLY A 70 2.04 16.19 23.80
CA GLY A 70 2.00 17.28 22.81
C GLY A 70 2.58 16.94 21.44
N PHE A 71 2.67 15.65 21.10
CA PHE A 71 3.08 15.16 19.78
C PHE A 71 1.88 14.51 19.10
N SER A 72 1.73 14.67 17.78
CA SER A 72 0.58 14.13 17.03
C SER A 72 0.76 12.67 16.59
N SER A 73 1.97 12.12 16.70
CA SER A 73 2.29 10.72 16.37
C SER A 73 3.68 10.31 16.88
N LEU A 74 3.94 9.01 16.99
CA LEU A 74 5.27 8.46 17.28
C LEU A 74 6.33 8.92 16.26
N ASP A 75 5.96 9.05 15.00
CA ASP A 75 6.84 9.57 13.94
C ASP A 75 7.18 11.05 14.15
N SER A 76 6.21 11.88 14.55
CA SER A 76 6.46 13.30 14.87
C SER A 76 7.39 13.46 16.08
N MET A 77 7.25 12.58 17.08
CA MET A 77 8.14 12.55 18.25
C MET A 77 9.55 12.10 17.85
N LEU A 78 9.67 11.10 16.97
CA LEU A 78 10.95 10.65 16.41
C LEU A 78 11.64 11.74 15.60
N GLN A 79 10.91 12.42 14.71
CA GLN A 79 11.45 13.53 13.92
C GLN A 79 11.91 14.68 14.79
N TRP A 80 11.14 15.02 15.83
CA TRP A 80 11.53 16.03 16.81
C TRP A 80 12.80 15.62 17.55
N ALA A 81 12.88 14.38 18.03
CA ALA A 81 14.05 13.86 18.74
C ALA A 81 15.30 13.82 17.85
N ILE A 82 15.16 13.48 16.56
CA ILE A 82 16.26 13.50 15.59
C ILE A 82 16.71 14.94 15.33
N GLY A 83 15.78 15.88 15.14
CA GLY A 83 16.08 17.30 14.91
C GLY A 83 16.72 18.01 16.12
N HIS A 84 16.48 17.51 17.33
CA HIS A 84 17.02 18.07 18.58
C HIS A 84 18.21 17.28 19.13
N SER A 85 18.67 16.24 18.44
CA SER A 85 19.84 15.45 18.82
C SER A 85 21.10 15.93 18.10
N ASP A 86 22.24 15.77 18.77
CA ASP A 86 23.56 16.09 18.21
C ASP A 86 23.93 15.10 17.07
N PRO A 87 24.07 15.56 15.82
CA PRO A 87 24.27 14.70 14.66
C PRO A 87 25.61 13.96 14.68
N VAL A 88 26.62 14.50 15.37
CA VAL A 88 27.94 13.85 15.48
C VAL A 88 27.87 12.66 16.44
N LYS A 89 27.19 12.82 17.59
CA LYS A 89 26.97 11.75 18.57
C LYS A 89 26.08 10.64 18.05
N LEU A 90 25.08 10.97 17.23
CA LEU A 90 24.24 9.98 16.55
C LEU A 90 25.05 9.15 15.56
N LYS A 91 25.93 9.78 14.78
CA LYS A 91 26.80 9.11 13.80
C LYS A 91 27.83 8.19 14.47
N GLU A 92 28.43 8.63 15.57
CA GLU A 92 29.33 7.79 16.38
C GLU A 92 28.59 6.57 16.94
N LYS A 93 27.43 6.78 17.58
CA LYS A 93 26.63 5.68 18.13
C LYS A 93 26.14 4.70 17.07
N ALA A 94 25.82 5.18 15.86
CA ALA A 94 25.45 4.34 14.73
C ALA A 94 26.63 3.48 14.24
N SER A 95 27.85 4.04 14.23
CA SER A 95 29.07 3.30 13.86
C SER A 95 29.43 2.19 14.88
N ASP A 96 29.02 2.32 16.14
CA ASP A 96 29.21 1.31 17.18
C ASP A 96 28.25 0.11 17.04
N ILE A 97 27.10 0.29 16.40
CA ILE A 97 26.11 -0.77 16.12
C ILE A 97 26.64 -1.73 15.05
N GLN A 98 27.30 -1.21 14.01
CA GLN A 98 27.89 -2.01 12.93
C GLN A 98 29.07 -2.89 13.40
N LYS A 99 29.59 -2.66 14.61
CA LYS A 99 30.74 -3.38 15.19
C LYS A 99 30.35 -4.48 16.19
N LEU A 100 29.05 -4.71 16.43
CA LEU A 100 28.60 -5.73 17.38
C LEU A 100 28.85 -7.13 16.85
N SER A 101 29.31 -8.03 17.73
CA SER A 101 29.45 -9.44 17.39
C SER A 101 28.08 -10.13 17.32
N ALA A 102 27.98 -11.25 16.60
CA ALA A 102 26.74 -12.02 16.50
C ALA A 102 26.21 -12.46 17.88
N GLU A 103 27.10 -12.72 18.84
CA GLU A 103 26.76 -13.11 20.22
C GLU A 103 26.12 -11.96 21.01
N GLU A 104 26.59 -10.72 20.82
CA GLU A 104 26.02 -9.53 21.46
C GLU A 104 24.64 -9.18 20.89
N LEU A 105 24.42 -9.43 19.60
CA LEU A 105 23.12 -9.28 18.96
C LEU A 105 22.10 -10.30 19.50
N ILE A 106 22.49 -11.58 19.61
CA ILE A 106 21.65 -12.62 20.21
C ILE A 106 21.30 -12.27 21.66
N LYS A 107 22.28 -11.80 22.45
CA LYS A 107 22.03 -11.38 23.84
C LYS A 107 21.01 -10.24 23.93
N ARG A 108 21.10 -9.25 23.05
CA ARG A 108 20.12 -8.15 23.00
C ARG A 108 18.74 -8.64 22.59
N GLN A 109 18.66 -9.58 21.64
CA GLN A 109 17.39 -10.14 21.21
C GLN A 109 16.69 -10.88 22.36
N ILE A 110 17.45 -11.63 23.17
CA ILE A 110 16.94 -12.29 24.37
C ILE A 110 16.47 -11.27 25.41
N GLU A 111 17.26 -10.22 25.70
CA GLU A 111 16.88 -9.17 26.65
C GLU A 111 15.60 -8.42 26.21
N ILE A 112 15.46 -8.14 24.91
CA ILE A 112 14.23 -7.55 24.36
C ILE A 112 13.05 -8.50 24.55
N LYS A 113 13.24 -9.79 24.24
CA LYS A 113 12.19 -10.81 24.41
C LYS A 113 11.74 -10.92 25.88
N GLU A 114 12.68 -10.95 26.83
CA GLU A 114 12.36 -10.97 28.27
C GLU A 114 11.62 -9.70 28.72
N LEU A 115 11.97 -8.53 28.17
CA LEU A 115 11.27 -7.28 28.47
C LEU A 115 9.85 -7.28 27.90
N MET A 116 9.65 -7.78 26.67
CA MET A 116 8.33 -7.93 26.06
C MET A 116 7.44 -8.87 26.88
N GLU A 117 7.98 -10.00 27.34
CA GLU A 117 7.28 -10.94 28.22
C GLU A 117 6.91 -10.31 29.57
N LYS A 118 7.82 -9.55 30.19
CA LYS A 118 7.55 -8.83 31.45
C LYS A 118 6.48 -7.75 31.31
N LEU A 119 6.47 -7.05 30.18
CA LEU A 119 5.51 -6.00 29.87
C LEU A 119 4.18 -6.54 29.34
N LYS A 120 4.05 -7.86 29.12
CA LYS A 120 2.88 -8.51 28.51
C LYS A 120 2.46 -7.81 27.22
N MET A 121 3.44 -7.44 26.40
CA MET A 121 3.15 -6.88 25.08
C MET A 121 2.57 -7.99 24.21
N PRO A 122 1.38 -7.80 23.62
CA PRO A 122 0.81 -8.78 22.72
C PRO A 122 1.72 -8.91 21.50
N SER A 123 1.90 -10.15 21.05
CA SER A 123 2.54 -10.45 19.78
C SER A 123 1.66 -10.01 18.61
N ASP A 124 2.27 -9.81 17.43
CA ASP A 124 1.54 -9.51 16.19
C ASP A 124 0.43 -10.53 15.91
N ALA A 125 0.65 -11.81 16.21
CA ALA A 125 -0.35 -12.86 16.07
C ALA A 125 -1.51 -12.72 17.07
N GLU A 126 -1.26 -12.21 18.27
CA GLU A 126 -2.31 -11.92 19.26
C GLU A 126 -3.11 -10.67 18.86
N LEU A 127 -2.43 -9.60 18.43
CA LEU A 127 -3.08 -8.40 17.89
C LEU A 127 -3.96 -8.75 16.69
N MET A 128 -3.47 -9.59 15.79
CA MET A 128 -4.24 -10.07 14.64
C MET A 128 -5.50 -10.84 15.07
N LYS A 129 -5.40 -11.71 16.09
CA LYS A 129 -6.57 -12.42 16.64
C LYS A 129 -7.61 -11.46 17.22
N ILE A 130 -7.17 -10.42 17.93
CA ILE A 130 -8.06 -9.41 18.50
C ILE A 130 -8.82 -8.70 17.38
N ALA A 131 -8.10 -8.17 16.39
CA ALA A 131 -8.71 -7.45 15.28
C ALA A 131 -9.66 -8.33 14.44
N ILE A 132 -9.32 -9.61 14.19
CA ILE A 132 -10.21 -10.56 13.51
C ILE A 132 -11.46 -10.84 14.36
N THR A 133 -11.31 -10.96 15.68
CA THR A 133 -12.44 -11.18 16.61
C THR A 133 -13.39 -10.00 16.57
N ASP A 134 -12.86 -8.77 16.58
CA ASP A 134 -13.66 -7.55 16.45
C ASP A 134 -14.38 -7.50 15.11
N LEU A 135 -13.71 -7.82 13.99
CA LEU A 135 -14.38 -7.86 12.69
C LEU A 135 -15.52 -8.89 12.60
N ASN A 136 -15.38 -10.01 13.31
CA ASN A 136 -16.41 -11.05 13.39
C ASN A 136 -17.53 -10.72 14.39
N ASN A 137 -17.36 -9.72 15.24
CA ASN A 137 -18.39 -9.24 16.12
C ASN A 137 -19.34 -8.31 15.34
N SER A 138 -20.60 -8.69 15.20
CA SER A 138 -21.61 -7.90 14.48
C SER A 138 -22.05 -6.64 15.23
N SER A 139 -21.76 -6.55 16.52
CA SER A 139 -22.28 -5.50 17.41
C SER A 139 -21.31 -4.35 17.67
N ILE A 140 -20.10 -4.39 17.11
CA ILE A 140 -19.13 -3.30 17.27
C ILE A 140 -19.56 -2.05 16.50
N SER A 141 -19.10 -0.89 16.96
CA SER A 141 -19.31 0.38 16.29
C SER A 141 -18.61 0.42 14.91
N LEU A 142 -18.94 1.43 14.11
CA LEU A 142 -18.28 1.61 12.82
C LEU A 142 -16.81 2.02 13.03
N GLU A 143 -16.56 2.87 14.02
CA GLU A 143 -15.25 3.36 14.42
C GLU A 143 -14.34 2.21 14.85
N ASP A 144 -14.85 1.30 15.69
CA ASP A 144 -14.11 0.12 16.14
C ASP A 144 -13.81 -0.84 14.99
N ARG A 145 -14.76 -0.98 14.05
CA ARG A 145 -14.58 -1.81 12.87
C ARG A 145 -13.48 -1.25 11.97
N GLN A 146 -13.47 0.07 11.76
CA GLN A 146 -12.44 0.75 11.00
C GLN A 146 -11.07 0.63 11.70
N ARG A 147 -11.03 0.77 13.03
CA ARG A 147 -9.83 0.59 13.85
C ARG A 147 -9.25 -0.81 13.72
N ALA A 148 -10.07 -1.85 13.85
CA ALA A 148 -9.65 -3.25 13.66
C ALA A 148 -9.08 -3.49 12.25
N LEU A 149 -9.67 -2.89 11.20
CA LEU A 149 -9.12 -2.97 9.85
C LEU A 149 -7.77 -2.24 9.72
N HIS A 150 -7.60 -1.08 10.35
CA HIS A 150 -6.33 -0.37 10.35
C HIS A 150 -5.22 -1.13 11.08
N GLU A 151 -5.55 -1.75 12.21
CA GLU A 151 -4.63 -2.63 12.93
C GLU A 151 -4.18 -3.80 12.04
N LEU A 152 -5.13 -4.48 11.37
CA LEU A 152 -4.79 -5.54 10.42
C LEU A 152 -3.93 -5.04 9.27
N LEU A 153 -4.22 -3.86 8.73
CA LEU A 153 -3.43 -3.26 7.65
C LEU A 153 -1.96 -3.07 8.06
N ILE A 154 -1.71 -2.57 9.27
CA ILE A 154 -0.36 -2.39 9.81
C ILE A 154 0.33 -3.75 9.96
N LEU A 155 -0.38 -4.77 10.44
CA LEU A 155 0.18 -6.11 10.67
C LEU A 155 0.51 -6.87 9.38
N VAL A 156 -0.20 -6.59 8.27
CA VAL A 156 0.07 -7.19 6.94
C VAL A 156 1.00 -6.36 6.07
N GLU A 157 1.37 -5.14 6.49
CA GLU A 157 2.26 -4.28 5.72
C GLU A 157 3.70 -4.80 5.62
N PRO A 158 4.30 -5.40 6.68
CA PRO A 158 5.60 -6.05 6.55
C PRO A 158 5.56 -7.10 5.44
N ILE A 159 6.61 -7.14 4.61
CA ILE A 159 6.78 -8.11 3.50
C ILE A 159 6.93 -9.56 4.04
N ASP A 160 6.89 -9.76 5.35
CA ASP A 160 6.99 -11.08 5.94
C ASP A 160 5.72 -11.90 5.66
N ASN A 161 5.88 -12.92 4.81
CA ASN A 161 4.84 -13.88 4.48
C ASN A 161 4.32 -14.64 5.72
N ALA A 162 5.04 -14.63 6.86
CA ALA A 162 4.59 -15.24 8.10
C ALA A 162 3.30 -14.62 8.64
N ASN A 163 3.21 -13.28 8.66
CA ASN A 163 2.02 -12.57 9.16
C ASN A 163 0.81 -12.84 8.26
N VAL A 164 1.01 -12.86 6.94
CA VAL A 164 -0.09 -13.11 6.01
C VAL A 164 -0.55 -14.58 6.04
N SER A 165 0.38 -15.52 6.21
CA SER A 165 0.00 -16.94 6.40
C SER A 165 -0.79 -17.14 7.69
N GLU A 166 -0.44 -16.43 8.76
CA GLU A 166 -1.19 -16.46 10.01
C GLU A 166 -2.59 -15.84 9.85
N LEU A 167 -2.72 -14.74 9.09
CA LEU A 167 -3.99 -14.10 8.79
C LEU A 167 -5.00 -15.08 8.17
N ASP A 168 -4.58 -15.88 7.18
CA ASP A 168 -5.47 -16.87 6.57
C ASP A 168 -5.85 -17.99 7.56
N LYS A 169 -4.89 -18.53 8.32
CA LYS A 169 -5.14 -19.59 9.32
C LYS A 169 -6.15 -19.15 10.39
N LEU A 170 -6.14 -17.87 10.76
CA LEU A 170 -7.06 -17.29 11.72
C LEU A 170 -8.43 -16.90 11.11
N GLY A 171 -8.64 -17.17 9.81
CA GLY A 171 -9.86 -16.80 9.10
C GLY A 171 -9.97 -15.30 8.78
N GLY A 172 -8.86 -14.56 8.91
CA GLY A 172 -8.82 -13.12 8.70
C GLY A 172 -9.05 -12.72 7.26
N LEU A 173 -8.57 -13.48 6.27
CA LEU A 173 -8.86 -13.21 4.85
C LEU A 173 -10.36 -13.23 4.57
N VAL A 174 -11.08 -14.24 5.08
CA VAL A 174 -12.54 -14.35 4.93
C VAL A 174 -13.25 -13.19 5.63
N ALA A 175 -12.80 -12.80 6.83
CA ALA A 175 -13.35 -11.65 7.55
C ALA A 175 -13.17 -10.34 6.76
N VAL A 176 -11.99 -10.09 6.20
CA VAL A 176 -11.71 -8.89 5.38
C VAL A 176 -12.48 -8.91 4.05
N ILE A 177 -12.61 -10.06 3.39
CA ILE A 177 -13.40 -10.19 2.15
C ILE A 177 -14.88 -9.90 2.40
N ARG A 178 -15.43 -10.30 3.55
CA ARG A 178 -16.80 -9.95 3.96
C ARG A 178 -16.99 -8.43 4.02
N GLU A 179 -16.00 -7.71 4.53
CA GLU A 179 -16.06 -6.25 4.64
C GLU A 179 -16.03 -5.50 3.29
N LEU A 180 -15.64 -6.15 2.18
CA LEU A 180 -15.85 -5.59 0.83
C LEU A 180 -17.34 -5.35 0.51
N HIS A 181 -18.26 -6.00 1.22
CA HIS A 181 -19.71 -5.84 1.07
C HIS A 181 -20.32 -4.86 2.06
N ASN A 182 -19.50 -4.17 2.87
CA ASN A 182 -19.98 -3.19 3.83
C ASN A 182 -20.67 -2.02 3.12
N THR A 183 -21.68 -1.44 3.77
CA THR A 183 -22.41 -0.26 3.24
C THR A 183 -21.52 0.98 3.16
N LYS A 184 -20.51 1.09 4.03
CA LYS A 184 -19.62 2.25 4.15
C LYS A 184 -18.40 2.13 3.22
N PRO A 185 -18.16 3.11 2.32
CA PRO A 185 -17.04 3.06 1.39
C PRO A 185 -15.67 3.06 2.09
N GLU A 186 -15.55 3.68 3.25
CA GLU A 186 -14.31 3.75 4.04
C GLU A 186 -13.85 2.35 4.45
N ILE A 187 -14.78 1.54 4.96
CA ILE A 187 -14.56 0.15 5.35
C ILE A 187 -14.13 -0.70 4.14
N ARG A 188 -14.83 -0.54 3.02
CA ARG A 188 -14.51 -1.25 1.77
C ARG A 188 -13.13 -0.89 1.25
N THR A 189 -12.76 0.39 1.35
CA THR A 189 -11.48 0.94 0.92
C THR A 189 -10.33 0.32 1.71
N THR A 190 -10.41 0.32 3.05
CA THR A 190 -9.39 -0.30 3.89
C THR A 190 -9.31 -1.81 3.66
N SER A 191 -10.45 -2.47 3.48
CA SER A 191 -10.51 -3.91 3.21
C SER A 191 -9.82 -4.29 1.89
N ALA A 192 -10.10 -3.55 0.80
CA ALA A 192 -9.40 -3.74 -0.47
C ALA A 192 -7.89 -3.49 -0.32
N TRP A 193 -7.49 -2.51 0.47
CA TRP A 193 -6.08 -2.21 0.71
C TRP A 193 -5.36 -3.35 1.45
N ILE A 194 -5.96 -3.91 2.49
CA ILE A 194 -5.44 -5.08 3.22
C ILE A 194 -5.23 -6.25 2.25
N LEU A 195 -6.23 -6.57 1.42
CA LEU A 195 -6.12 -7.66 0.45
C LEU A 195 -5.02 -7.41 -0.58
N GLY A 196 -4.87 -6.17 -1.05
CA GLY A 196 -3.78 -5.80 -1.97
C GLY A 196 -2.39 -5.96 -1.34
N LYS A 197 -2.23 -5.55 -0.07
CA LYS A 197 -0.96 -5.73 0.67
C LYS A 197 -0.66 -7.20 0.94
N ALA A 198 -1.65 -7.95 1.43
CA ALA A 198 -1.54 -9.37 1.72
C ALA A 198 -1.18 -10.23 0.49
N SER A 199 -1.72 -9.88 -0.69
CA SER A 199 -1.49 -10.63 -1.92
C SER A 199 -0.23 -10.23 -2.69
N GLN A 200 0.41 -9.12 -2.34
CA GLN A 200 1.52 -8.57 -3.11
C GLN A 200 2.69 -9.56 -3.18
N ASN A 201 3.00 -10.04 -4.40
CA ASN A 201 4.07 -11.01 -4.67
C ASN A 201 3.94 -12.33 -3.87
N ASN A 202 2.72 -12.75 -3.52
CA ASN A 202 2.47 -13.97 -2.77
C ASN A 202 1.43 -14.87 -3.47
N ALA A 203 1.90 -15.78 -4.32
CA ALA A 203 1.05 -16.67 -5.11
C ALA A 203 0.09 -17.54 -4.28
N LEU A 204 0.48 -17.93 -3.06
CA LEU A 204 -0.38 -18.70 -2.17
C LEU A 204 -1.59 -17.85 -1.76
N VAL A 205 -1.33 -16.66 -1.21
CA VAL A 205 -2.37 -15.76 -0.70
C VAL A 205 -3.23 -15.21 -1.85
N GLN A 206 -2.62 -14.89 -2.99
CA GLN A 206 -3.35 -14.52 -4.21
C GLN A 206 -4.40 -15.58 -4.55
N ASN A 207 -4.01 -16.86 -4.65
CA ASN A 207 -4.93 -17.94 -4.99
C ASN A 207 -5.99 -18.19 -3.92
N GLN A 208 -5.68 -18.01 -2.64
CA GLN A 208 -6.68 -18.10 -1.56
C GLN A 208 -7.74 -17.01 -1.68
N ILE A 209 -7.33 -15.74 -1.85
CA ILE A 209 -8.27 -14.61 -2.01
C ILE A 209 -9.15 -14.80 -3.25
N LEU A 210 -8.57 -15.28 -4.36
CA LEU A 210 -9.31 -15.61 -5.57
C LEU A 210 -10.32 -16.75 -5.33
N ALA A 211 -9.91 -17.82 -4.64
CA ALA A 211 -10.78 -18.95 -4.31
C ALA A 211 -11.96 -18.56 -3.38
N TYR A 212 -11.77 -17.57 -2.52
CA TYR A 212 -12.83 -17.00 -1.69
C TYR A 212 -13.77 -16.04 -2.46
N GLY A 213 -13.55 -15.82 -3.77
CA GLY A 213 -14.45 -15.05 -4.62
C GLY A 213 -14.37 -13.54 -4.45
N ALA A 214 -13.21 -13.00 -4.04
CA ALA A 214 -13.06 -11.55 -3.84
C ALA A 214 -13.03 -10.75 -5.16
N LEU A 215 -12.57 -11.36 -6.26
CA LEU A 215 -12.27 -10.64 -7.51
C LEU A 215 -13.50 -9.95 -8.14
N PRO A 216 -14.67 -10.60 -8.32
CA PRO A 216 -15.83 -9.93 -8.91
C PRO A 216 -16.29 -8.72 -8.08
N ARG A 217 -16.17 -8.82 -6.75
CA ARG A 217 -16.55 -7.72 -5.87
C ARG A 217 -15.58 -6.54 -5.99
N LEU A 218 -14.28 -6.80 -5.99
CA LEU A 218 -13.25 -5.78 -6.21
C LEU A 218 -13.45 -5.13 -7.58
N MET A 219 -13.76 -5.91 -8.61
CA MET A 219 -13.99 -5.37 -9.95
C MET A 219 -15.16 -4.39 -9.99
N LYS A 220 -16.26 -4.70 -9.30
CA LYS A 220 -17.38 -3.76 -9.14
C LYS A 220 -16.98 -2.47 -8.41
N MET A 221 -16.06 -2.56 -7.45
CA MET A 221 -15.60 -1.40 -6.65
C MET A 221 -14.76 -0.41 -7.46
N VAL A 222 -14.12 -0.84 -8.56
CA VAL A 222 -13.37 0.05 -9.47
C VAL A 222 -14.25 1.15 -10.08
N TYR A 223 -15.56 0.90 -10.20
CA TYR A 223 -16.54 1.87 -10.70
C TYR A 223 -17.26 2.64 -9.57
N SER A 224 -16.72 2.63 -8.35
CA SER A 224 -17.30 3.38 -7.23
C SER A 224 -17.25 4.89 -7.47
N ALA A 225 -18.23 5.62 -6.93
CA ALA A 225 -18.20 7.08 -6.87
C ALA A 225 -17.11 7.60 -5.91
N SER A 226 -16.67 6.78 -4.95
CA SER A 226 -15.51 7.09 -4.11
C SER A 226 -14.23 6.77 -4.86
N SER A 227 -13.44 7.80 -5.17
CA SER A 227 -12.17 7.63 -5.87
C SER A 227 -11.18 6.78 -5.06
N GLU A 228 -11.08 6.98 -3.74
CA GLU A 228 -10.20 6.16 -2.89
C GLU A 228 -10.58 4.68 -2.93
N GLU A 229 -11.87 4.38 -2.89
CA GLU A 229 -12.37 3.01 -2.99
C GLU A 229 -11.97 2.37 -4.33
N ALA A 230 -12.22 3.08 -5.43
CA ALA A 230 -11.87 2.62 -6.77
C ALA A 230 -10.37 2.37 -6.92
N VAL A 231 -9.54 3.30 -6.45
CA VAL A 231 -8.08 3.23 -6.53
C VAL A 231 -7.53 2.06 -5.71
N LYS A 232 -8.06 1.83 -4.50
CA LYS A 232 -7.66 0.67 -3.68
C LYS A 232 -8.16 -0.65 -4.25
N ALA A 233 -9.35 -0.68 -4.85
CA ALA A 233 -9.86 -1.85 -5.54
C ALA A 233 -8.97 -2.26 -6.73
N LEU A 234 -8.59 -1.30 -7.60
CA LEU A 234 -7.69 -1.58 -8.72
C LEU A 234 -6.29 -1.99 -8.26
N TYR A 235 -5.79 -1.40 -7.17
CA TYR A 235 -4.55 -1.84 -6.53
C TYR A 235 -4.62 -3.30 -6.08
N ALA A 236 -5.71 -3.70 -5.40
CA ALA A 236 -5.91 -5.07 -4.96
C ALA A 236 -6.00 -6.05 -6.14
N ILE A 237 -6.76 -5.69 -7.19
CA ILE A 237 -6.85 -6.50 -8.42
C ILE A 237 -5.46 -6.68 -9.05
N SER A 238 -4.72 -5.59 -9.21
CA SER A 238 -3.35 -5.62 -9.74
C SER A 238 -2.45 -6.55 -8.91
N ALA A 239 -2.48 -6.45 -7.59
CA ALA A 239 -1.71 -7.32 -6.70
C ALA A 239 -2.12 -8.80 -6.78
N LEU A 240 -3.40 -9.10 -7.05
CA LEU A 240 -3.92 -10.47 -7.15
C LEU A 240 -3.49 -11.20 -8.44
N ILE A 241 -3.38 -10.47 -9.55
CA ILE A 241 -3.22 -11.07 -10.88
C ILE A 241 -1.80 -10.96 -11.45
N ARG A 242 -1.01 -10.00 -10.97
CA ARG A 242 0.39 -9.87 -11.40
C ARG A 242 1.18 -11.10 -11.00
N ASN A 243 1.97 -11.63 -11.94
CA ASN A 243 2.76 -12.85 -11.79
C ASN A 243 1.94 -14.08 -11.37
N ASN A 244 0.65 -14.12 -11.69
CA ASN A 244 -0.26 -15.21 -11.35
C ASN A 244 -1.16 -15.58 -12.54
N ASP A 245 -0.80 -16.64 -13.26
CA ASP A 245 -1.56 -17.09 -14.44
C ASP A 245 -3.03 -17.38 -14.13
N ASN A 246 -3.31 -18.13 -13.05
CA ASN A 246 -4.67 -18.43 -12.62
C ASN A 246 -5.48 -17.16 -12.32
N GLY A 247 -4.85 -16.20 -11.64
CA GLY A 247 -5.45 -14.90 -11.37
C GLY A 247 -5.79 -14.11 -12.64
N GLN A 248 -4.91 -14.14 -13.64
CA GLN A 248 -5.16 -13.50 -14.93
C GLN A 248 -6.29 -14.18 -15.70
N GLN A 249 -6.33 -15.51 -15.76
CA GLN A 249 -7.42 -16.23 -16.42
C GLN A 249 -8.78 -15.88 -15.79
N LEU A 250 -8.86 -15.86 -14.46
CA LEU A 250 -10.08 -15.47 -13.75
C LEU A 250 -10.45 -14.01 -14.06
N PHE A 251 -9.48 -13.10 -14.04
CA PHE A 251 -9.69 -11.69 -14.39
C PHE A 251 -10.26 -11.50 -15.79
N TYR A 252 -9.76 -12.24 -16.79
CA TYR A 252 -10.33 -12.18 -18.14
C TYR A 252 -11.72 -12.80 -18.21
N SER A 253 -11.99 -13.88 -17.47
CA SER A 253 -13.34 -14.48 -17.41
C SER A 253 -14.39 -13.55 -16.79
N GLU A 254 -13.97 -12.61 -15.93
CA GLU A 254 -14.80 -11.60 -15.29
C GLU A 254 -14.85 -10.28 -16.09
N ASN A 255 -14.43 -10.29 -17.37
CA ASN A 255 -14.36 -9.11 -18.26
C ASN A 255 -13.35 -8.03 -17.82
N GLY A 256 -12.26 -8.42 -17.20
CA GLY A 256 -11.20 -7.51 -16.76
C GLY A 256 -10.55 -6.72 -17.89
N ASN A 257 -10.52 -7.27 -19.10
CA ASN A 257 -10.09 -6.56 -20.30
C ASN A 257 -10.99 -5.35 -20.61
N ILE A 258 -12.31 -5.47 -20.46
CA ILE A 258 -13.25 -4.38 -20.71
C ILE A 258 -13.04 -3.27 -19.69
N MET A 259 -12.84 -3.64 -18.42
CA MET A 259 -12.49 -2.69 -17.37
C MET A 259 -11.23 -1.88 -17.70
N LEU A 260 -10.15 -2.53 -18.17
CA LEU A 260 -8.93 -1.82 -18.53
C LEU A 260 -9.14 -0.88 -19.72
N GLN A 261 -9.92 -1.31 -20.72
CA GLN A 261 -10.29 -0.47 -21.85
C GLN A 261 -11.08 0.76 -21.41
N ASP A 262 -12.11 0.58 -20.57
CA ASP A 262 -12.93 1.68 -20.05
C ASP A 262 -12.09 2.71 -19.28
N LEU A 263 -11.19 2.24 -18.41
CA LEU A 263 -10.34 3.10 -17.60
C LEU A 263 -9.35 3.92 -18.46
N ILE A 264 -8.84 3.35 -19.55
CA ILE A 264 -7.84 4.00 -20.41
C ILE A 264 -8.49 4.91 -21.46
N THR A 265 -9.63 4.51 -22.03
CA THR A 265 -10.29 5.28 -23.10
C THR A 265 -11.11 6.45 -22.57
N ASN A 266 -11.62 6.38 -21.33
CA ASN A 266 -12.42 7.47 -20.77
C ASN A 266 -11.55 8.54 -20.08
N SER A 267 -11.55 9.75 -20.64
CA SER A 267 -10.80 10.90 -20.11
C SER A 267 -11.35 11.49 -18.81
N SER A 268 -12.57 11.13 -18.39
CA SER A 268 -13.16 11.60 -17.13
C SER A 268 -12.79 10.75 -15.92
N VAL A 269 -12.02 9.67 -16.12
CA VAL A 269 -11.60 8.76 -15.07
C VAL A 269 -10.50 9.41 -14.22
N ASP A 270 -10.47 9.08 -12.93
CA ASP A 270 -9.41 9.55 -12.03
C ASP A 270 -8.03 9.16 -12.60
N ILE A 271 -7.14 10.13 -12.71
CA ILE A 271 -5.81 9.95 -13.27
C ILE A 271 -5.00 8.85 -12.56
N ARG A 272 -5.23 8.64 -11.26
CA ARG A 272 -4.59 7.58 -10.46
C ARG A 272 -5.03 6.19 -10.90
N LEU A 273 -6.27 6.04 -11.35
CA LEU A 273 -6.76 4.79 -11.96
C LEU A 273 -6.13 4.58 -13.33
N GLN A 274 -6.03 5.62 -14.17
CA GLN A 274 -5.38 5.53 -15.47
C GLN A 274 -3.92 5.09 -15.36
N LYS A 275 -3.15 5.74 -14.45
CA LYS A 275 -1.76 5.36 -14.15
C LYS A 275 -1.64 3.88 -13.74
N LYS A 276 -2.52 3.41 -12.85
CA LYS A 276 -2.55 2.01 -12.40
C LYS A 276 -2.97 1.04 -13.49
N ALA A 277 -3.94 1.41 -14.32
CA ALA A 277 -4.41 0.59 -15.43
C ALA A 277 -3.31 0.43 -16.49
N LEU A 278 -2.62 1.52 -16.86
CA LEU A 278 -1.48 1.47 -17.80
C LEU A 278 -0.33 0.64 -17.26
N PHE A 279 0.00 0.81 -15.97
CA PHE A 279 1.01 -0.02 -15.32
C PHE A 279 0.63 -1.50 -15.35
N LEU A 280 -0.63 -1.83 -15.06
CA LEU A 280 -1.12 -3.20 -15.12
C LEU A 280 -1.10 -3.74 -16.56
N VAL A 281 -1.45 -2.94 -17.57
CA VAL A 281 -1.34 -3.33 -18.98
C VAL A 281 0.10 -3.66 -19.37
N ALA A 282 1.06 -2.85 -18.94
CA ALA A 282 2.48 -3.12 -19.15
C ALA A 282 2.90 -4.46 -18.52
N ASP A 283 2.56 -4.67 -17.25
CA ASP A 283 2.85 -5.92 -16.53
C ASP A 283 2.20 -7.15 -17.18
N LEU A 284 0.95 -7.05 -17.64
CA LEU A 284 0.26 -8.15 -18.31
C LEU A 284 0.90 -8.47 -19.66
N ALA A 285 1.29 -7.46 -20.43
CA ALA A 285 2.01 -7.64 -21.69
C ALA A 285 3.40 -8.28 -21.46
N ASP A 286 4.16 -7.81 -20.47
CA ASP A 286 5.45 -8.39 -20.10
C ASP A 286 5.32 -9.85 -19.66
N PHE A 287 4.29 -10.16 -18.86
CA PHE A 287 3.98 -11.54 -18.46
C PHE A 287 3.70 -12.45 -19.66
N GLN A 288 3.02 -11.97 -20.70
CA GLN A 288 2.79 -12.73 -21.93
C GLN A 288 4.09 -13.00 -22.70
N ILE A 289 4.99 -12.02 -22.76
CA ILE A 289 6.30 -12.15 -23.42
C ILE A 289 7.13 -13.23 -22.73
N GLU A 290 7.19 -13.22 -21.41
CA GLU A 290 8.00 -14.17 -20.63
C GLU A 290 7.48 -15.61 -20.72
N ASN A 291 6.15 -15.79 -20.73
CA ASN A 291 5.55 -17.12 -20.61
C ASN A 291 5.14 -17.75 -21.96
N SER A 292 5.36 -17.07 -23.09
CA SER A 292 5.12 -17.60 -24.46
C SER A 292 3.73 -18.25 -24.62
N TYR A 293 2.69 -17.68 -23.98
CA TYR A 293 1.34 -18.21 -24.07
C TYR A 293 0.75 -18.02 -25.48
N ASP A 294 0.16 -19.09 -26.01
CA ASP A 294 -0.56 -19.08 -27.31
C ASP A 294 -1.92 -18.34 -27.21
N SER A 295 -2.40 -18.07 -25.99
CA SER A 295 -3.61 -17.29 -25.72
C SER A 295 -3.33 -15.79 -25.89
N LYS A 296 -3.27 -15.37 -27.16
CA LYS A 296 -3.26 -13.96 -27.56
C LYS A 296 -4.43 -13.25 -26.87
N LEU A 297 -4.15 -12.22 -26.07
CA LEU A 297 -5.20 -11.37 -25.53
C LEU A 297 -5.65 -10.42 -26.65
N PRO A 298 -6.86 -10.58 -27.22
CA PRO A 298 -7.23 -9.83 -28.42
C PRO A 298 -7.25 -8.32 -28.17
N PHE A 299 -7.61 -7.91 -26.96
CA PHE A 299 -7.74 -6.49 -26.60
C PHE A 299 -6.39 -5.74 -26.60
N LEU A 300 -5.26 -6.41 -26.36
CA LEU A 300 -3.94 -5.78 -26.39
C LEU A 300 -3.49 -5.41 -27.81
N ASN A 301 -4.16 -5.97 -28.84
CA ASN A 301 -3.93 -5.63 -30.25
C ASN A 301 -5.09 -4.81 -30.84
N ASP A 302 -6.08 -4.41 -30.02
CA ASP A 302 -7.18 -3.60 -30.50
C ASP A 302 -6.68 -2.18 -30.84
N ARG A 303 -6.91 -1.74 -32.08
CA ARG A 303 -6.38 -0.47 -32.59
C ARG A 303 -6.89 0.75 -31.82
N LEU A 304 -8.14 0.73 -31.34
CA LEU A 304 -8.71 1.83 -30.58
C LEU A 304 -8.11 1.90 -29.17
N PHE A 305 -7.88 0.73 -28.56
CA PHE A 305 -7.17 0.62 -27.30
C PHE A 305 -5.73 1.13 -27.44
N LEU A 306 -4.99 0.67 -28.45
CA LEU A 306 -3.62 1.13 -28.73
C LEU A 306 -3.58 2.64 -28.95
N LYS A 307 -4.52 3.19 -29.72
CA LYS A 307 -4.65 4.64 -29.94
C LYS A 307 -4.85 5.38 -28.62
N SER A 308 -5.73 4.88 -27.74
CA SER A 308 -6.00 5.48 -26.44
C SER A 308 -4.75 5.52 -25.57
N VAL A 309 -3.96 4.43 -25.55
CA VAL A 309 -2.69 4.38 -24.82
C VAL A 309 -1.68 5.40 -25.37
N VAL A 310 -1.56 5.51 -26.70
CA VAL A 310 -0.68 6.48 -27.35
C VAL A 310 -1.15 7.92 -27.08
N ASP A 311 -2.45 8.19 -27.07
CA ASP A 311 -2.96 9.54 -26.80
C ASP A 311 -2.64 10.02 -25.39
N LEU A 312 -2.57 9.12 -24.41
CA LEU A 312 -2.19 9.46 -23.03
C LEU A 312 -0.72 9.91 -22.92
N THR A 313 0.14 9.69 -23.91
CA THR A 313 1.48 10.31 -23.94
C THR A 313 1.42 11.83 -24.20
N SER A 314 0.24 12.35 -24.50
CA SER A 314 -0.05 13.79 -24.67
C SER A 314 -0.58 14.45 -23.40
N SER A 315 -0.72 13.72 -22.29
CA SER A 315 -1.32 14.28 -21.07
C SER A 315 -0.45 15.35 -20.42
N ASP A 316 -1.04 16.25 -19.63
CA ASP A 316 -0.26 17.25 -18.89
C ASP A 316 0.54 16.65 -17.71
N ASP A 317 0.15 15.47 -17.23
CA ASP A 317 0.81 14.76 -16.13
C ASP A 317 1.95 13.86 -16.65
N LEU A 318 3.18 14.15 -16.20
CA LEU A 318 4.38 13.43 -16.65
C LEU A 318 4.41 11.98 -16.19
N GLU A 319 3.91 11.66 -15.00
CA GLU A 319 3.90 10.28 -14.51
C GLU A 319 2.93 9.42 -15.34
N LEU A 320 1.80 9.98 -15.80
CA LEU A 320 0.86 9.32 -16.70
C LEU A 320 1.51 9.09 -18.07
N GLN A 321 2.20 10.08 -18.62
CA GLN A 321 2.99 9.92 -19.85
C GLN A 321 4.04 8.80 -19.70
N GLU A 322 4.74 8.73 -18.56
CA GLU A 322 5.71 7.66 -18.25
C GLU A 322 5.03 6.29 -18.25
N LYS A 323 3.88 6.15 -17.57
CA LYS A 323 3.14 4.87 -17.56
C LYS A 323 2.63 4.49 -18.94
N ALA A 324 2.24 5.47 -19.76
CA ALA A 324 1.85 5.23 -21.15
C ALA A 324 3.03 4.73 -21.98
N LEU A 325 4.22 5.33 -21.85
CA LEU A 325 5.43 4.86 -22.52
C LEU A 325 5.83 3.43 -22.10
N LEU A 326 5.74 3.11 -20.80
CA LEU A 326 6.00 1.76 -20.30
C LEU A 326 5.02 0.75 -20.91
N ALA A 327 3.73 1.09 -20.99
CA ALA A 327 2.74 0.25 -21.65
C ALA A 327 3.03 0.08 -23.14
N ILE A 328 3.34 1.16 -23.87
CA ILE A 328 3.69 1.11 -25.30
C ILE A 328 4.92 0.24 -25.54
N ARG A 329 5.96 0.38 -24.70
CA ARG A 329 7.17 -0.45 -24.77
C ARG A 329 6.83 -1.93 -24.70
N SER A 330 6.04 -2.34 -23.72
CA SER A 330 5.67 -3.74 -23.51
C SER A 330 4.74 -4.24 -24.63
N LEU A 331 3.77 -3.43 -25.06
CA LEU A 331 2.86 -3.76 -26.18
C LEU A 331 3.62 -3.93 -27.51
N LEU A 332 4.58 -3.06 -27.80
CA LEU A 332 5.42 -3.18 -29.00
C LEU A 332 6.29 -4.44 -28.99
N ARG A 333 6.61 -5.00 -27.82
CA ARG A 333 7.40 -6.25 -27.74
C ARG A 333 6.56 -7.51 -27.96
N LEU A 334 5.22 -7.42 -27.91
CA LEU A 334 4.33 -8.55 -28.18
C LEU A 334 4.47 -9.03 -29.63
N SER A 335 4.58 -10.33 -29.84
CA SER A 335 4.68 -10.92 -31.19
C SER A 335 3.45 -10.68 -32.06
N SER A 336 2.28 -10.44 -31.45
CA SER A 336 1.01 -10.16 -32.15
C SER A 336 0.83 -8.70 -32.57
N SER A 337 1.65 -7.78 -32.04
CA SER A 337 1.52 -6.36 -32.32
C SER A 337 2.12 -6.03 -33.68
N GLU A 338 1.36 -5.34 -34.52
CA GLU A 338 1.83 -4.84 -35.81
C GLU A 338 2.40 -3.42 -35.66
N ALA A 339 3.62 -3.19 -36.11
CA ALA A 339 4.24 -1.85 -36.04
C ALA A 339 3.50 -0.82 -36.92
N SER A 340 2.86 -1.27 -38.01
CA SER A 340 2.03 -0.42 -38.87
C SER A 340 0.83 0.17 -38.12
N ASP A 341 0.21 -0.56 -37.20
CA ASP A 341 -0.92 -0.06 -36.42
C ASP A 341 -0.49 1.08 -35.49
N PHE A 342 0.70 1.00 -34.89
CA PHE A 342 1.27 2.09 -34.09
C PHE A 342 1.64 3.32 -34.93
N LYS A 343 2.07 3.11 -36.17
CA LYS A 343 2.44 4.18 -37.10
C LYS A 343 1.21 4.87 -37.68
N ASP A 344 0.43 4.13 -38.46
CA ASP A 344 -0.57 4.66 -39.37
C ASP A 344 -1.86 5.02 -38.65
N PHE A 345 -2.22 4.25 -37.61
CA PHE A 345 -3.44 4.48 -36.84
C PHE A 345 -3.17 5.27 -35.56
N CYS A 346 -2.15 4.87 -34.79
CA CYS A 346 -1.89 5.47 -33.49
C CYS A 346 -1.13 6.79 -33.55
N GLY A 347 -0.35 7.04 -34.62
CA GLY A 347 0.47 8.24 -34.75
C GLY A 347 1.63 8.28 -33.74
N LEU A 348 2.17 7.12 -33.35
CA LEU A 348 3.20 7.01 -32.31
C LEU A 348 4.45 7.85 -32.64
N GLU A 349 4.88 7.87 -33.90
CA GLU A 349 6.06 8.63 -34.33
C GLU A 349 5.92 10.13 -34.04
N TYR A 350 4.75 10.71 -34.35
CA TYR A 350 4.44 12.10 -34.04
C TYR A 350 4.35 12.36 -32.54
N ALA A 351 3.74 11.43 -31.79
CA ALA A 351 3.60 11.54 -30.34
C ALA A 351 4.96 11.54 -29.63
N LEU A 352 5.89 10.67 -30.07
CA LEU A 352 7.25 10.61 -29.53
C LEU A 352 8.07 11.85 -29.88
N GLU A 353 7.98 12.39 -31.10
CA GLU A 353 8.73 13.60 -31.45
C GLU A 353 8.25 14.83 -30.68
N ARG A 354 6.93 14.99 -30.53
CA ARG A 354 6.37 16.06 -29.69
C ARG A 354 6.83 15.94 -28.24
N MET A 355 6.88 14.72 -27.70
CA MET A 355 7.36 14.49 -26.34
C MET A 355 8.85 14.83 -26.20
N ARG A 356 9.67 14.48 -27.18
CA ARG A 356 11.09 14.87 -27.21
C ARG A 356 11.27 16.38 -27.11
N GLU A 357 10.53 17.16 -27.91
CA GLU A 357 10.59 18.63 -27.84
C GLU A 357 10.14 19.18 -26.47
N GLN A 358 9.18 18.52 -25.82
CA GLN A 358 8.74 18.86 -24.46
C GLN A 358 9.85 18.56 -23.44
N LEU A 359 10.46 17.38 -23.50
CA LEU A 359 11.50 16.93 -22.57
C LEU A 359 12.81 17.71 -22.72
N ASP A 360 13.17 18.11 -23.95
CA ASP A 360 14.33 18.98 -24.19
C ASP A 360 14.15 20.33 -23.47
N LYS A 361 12.94 20.90 -23.49
CA LYS A 361 12.63 22.14 -22.74
C LYS A 361 12.72 21.92 -21.23
N LEU A 362 12.19 20.82 -20.70
CA LEU A 362 12.23 20.51 -19.27
C LEU A 362 13.65 20.21 -18.76
N THR A 363 14.49 19.60 -19.60
CA THR A 363 15.88 19.27 -19.25
C THR A 363 16.72 20.53 -19.00
N THR A 364 16.35 21.67 -19.60
CA THR A 364 17.01 22.96 -19.35
C THR A 364 16.61 23.62 -18.02
N GLN A 365 15.63 23.07 -17.30
CA GLN A 365 15.17 23.57 -16.01
C GLN A 365 15.83 22.77 -14.87
N GLU A 366 16.44 23.46 -13.89
CA GLU A 366 17.24 22.81 -12.81
C GLU A 366 16.43 21.86 -11.92
N GLU A 367 15.15 22.12 -11.67
CA GLU A 367 14.34 21.33 -10.72
C GLU A 367 13.89 19.97 -11.25
N HIS A 368 13.75 19.81 -12.58
CA HIS A 368 13.15 18.60 -13.20
C HIS A 368 14.10 17.89 -14.18
N GLY A 369 15.35 18.34 -14.29
CA GLY A 369 16.28 17.87 -15.33
C GLY A 369 16.68 16.40 -15.22
N ASP A 370 16.77 15.84 -14.01
CA ASP A 370 17.10 14.41 -13.82
C ASP A 370 15.94 13.51 -14.28
N TYR A 371 14.71 13.79 -13.81
CA TYR A 371 13.52 13.03 -14.19
C TYR A 371 13.23 13.14 -15.71
N ALA A 372 13.40 14.32 -16.30
CA ALA A 372 13.23 14.51 -17.74
C ALA A 372 14.23 13.68 -18.56
N ARG A 373 15.47 13.51 -18.07
CA ARG A 373 16.49 12.65 -18.71
C ARG A 373 16.13 11.17 -18.65
N ASP A 374 15.62 10.70 -17.51
CA ASP A 374 15.15 9.30 -17.38
C ASP A 374 13.97 9.03 -18.32
N MET A 375 13.04 9.99 -18.43
CA MET A 375 11.91 9.91 -19.34
C MET A 375 12.33 9.92 -20.81
N GLU A 376 13.31 10.73 -21.18
CA GLU A 376 13.87 10.76 -22.55
C GLU A 376 14.60 9.45 -22.89
N SER A 377 15.25 8.82 -21.90
CA SER A 377 15.83 7.49 -22.06
C SER A 377 14.75 6.45 -22.39
N LEU A 378 13.64 6.46 -21.64
CA LEU A 378 12.50 5.57 -21.90
C LEU A 378 11.85 5.84 -23.27
N ARG A 379 11.64 7.12 -23.62
CA ARG A 379 11.11 7.51 -24.93
C ARG A 379 12.01 7.00 -26.07
N THR A 380 13.32 7.13 -25.92
CA THR A 380 14.31 6.63 -26.88
C THR A 380 14.27 5.10 -26.98
N GLU A 381 14.12 4.40 -25.86
CA GLU A 381 13.93 2.93 -25.85
C GLU A 381 12.70 2.53 -26.68
N VAL A 382 11.55 3.17 -26.44
CA VAL A 382 10.30 2.95 -27.19
C VAL A 382 10.50 3.21 -28.68
N HIS A 383 11.12 4.33 -29.04
CA HIS A 383 11.41 4.69 -30.42
C HIS A 383 12.27 3.62 -31.13
N ASN A 384 13.33 3.14 -30.47
CA ASN A 384 14.20 2.11 -31.03
C ASN A 384 13.47 0.78 -31.26
N ILE A 385 12.66 0.34 -30.29
CA ILE A 385 11.86 -0.89 -30.42
C ILE A 385 10.87 -0.77 -31.59
N PHE A 386 10.20 0.37 -31.70
CA PHE A 386 9.26 0.64 -32.78
C PHE A 386 9.92 0.53 -34.17
N HIS A 387 11.08 1.17 -34.36
CA HIS A 387 11.80 1.11 -35.64
C HIS A 387 12.34 -0.28 -35.96
N GLN A 388 12.95 -0.96 -34.97
CA GLN A 388 13.44 -2.33 -35.15
C GLN A 388 12.33 -3.27 -35.59
N LYS A 389 11.13 -3.12 -35.02
CA LYS A 389 9.98 -3.95 -35.38
C LYS A 389 9.42 -3.62 -36.76
N PHE A 390 9.41 -2.34 -37.13
CA PHE A 390 8.98 -1.90 -38.45
C PHE A 390 9.90 -2.41 -39.57
N GLU A 391 11.21 -2.42 -39.35
CA GLU A 391 12.21 -2.92 -40.32
C GLU A 391 12.20 -4.45 -40.48
N GLN A 392 11.68 -5.18 -39.49
CA GLN A 392 11.58 -6.64 -39.53
C GLN A 392 10.35 -7.16 -40.30
N VAL A 393 9.42 -6.30 -40.70
CA VAL A 393 8.27 -6.69 -41.53
C VAL A 393 8.73 -6.81 -42.99
N PRO A 394 8.77 -8.01 -43.58
CA PRO A 394 9.13 -8.15 -44.98
C PRO A 394 8.03 -7.49 -45.85
N THR A 395 8.45 -6.60 -46.75
CA THR A 395 7.62 -5.93 -47.76
C THR A 395 6.87 -6.88 -48.67
#